data_AF-A0A6A4MAZ7-F1
#
_entry.id   AF-A0A6A4MAZ7-F1
#
_cell.length_a   1.000
_cell.length_b   1.000
_cell.length_c   1.000
_cell.angle_alpha   90.00
_cell.angle_beta   90.00
_cell.angle_gamma   90.00
#
_symmetry.space_group_name_H-M   'P 1'
#
loop_
_entity.id
_entity.type
_entity.pdbx_description
1 polymer ?
#
loop_
_entity_poly.entity_id
_entity_poly.type
_entity_poly.pdbx_seq_one_letter_code
_entity_poly.pdbx_strand_id
1 'polypeptide(L)'
;MNPTYVAGPTHSPAGPPPFDPSRPAVPVSYPIKTLAELESRSYFDSFHFPFNKSSVALRNGRCLADRPRMLVCHDMAGGYTDDKWVQGGSNPEAYAIWHWYLMDVFVYFSHDLVTLPPPCWTNAAHKHGVKVLGTFITEWDEGRVHANKLLATKESARMYAERLTELASALGFDGWLLNMEVKLDVEKIPILTEFVSHLTKTMHALVPGSLVIW
;
A
#
# COMPACT_ATOMS: atom_id res chain seq x y z
N MET A 1 -46.89 33.94 -29.14
CA MET A 1 -45.50 33.58 -29.50
C MET A 1 -44.65 33.78 -28.26
N ASN A 2 -44.20 32.70 -27.61
CA ASN A 2 -43.22 32.79 -26.51
C ASN A 2 -41.81 32.71 -27.11
N PRO A 3 -40.86 33.57 -26.71
CA PRO A 3 -39.51 33.51 -27.21
C PRO A 3 -38.78 32.30 -26.61
N THR A 4 -38.23 31.46 -27.47
CA THR A 4 -37.33 30.36 -27.13
C THR A 4 -36.02 30.92 -26.59
N TYR A 5 -35.71 30.61 -25.34
CA TYR A 5 -34.41 30.88 -24.74
C TYR A 5 -33.41 29.83 -25.23
N VAL A 6 -32.41 30.22 -26.02
CA VAL A 6 -31.33 29.34 -26.45
C VAL A 6 -30.30 29.28 -25.33
N ALA A 7 -30.17 28.13 -24.67
CA ALA A 7 -29.12 27.90 -23.69
C ALA A 7 -27.75 27.92 -24.38
N GLY A 8 -26.85 28.78 -23.91
CA GLY A 8 -25.45 28.80 -24.36
C GLY A 8 -24.68 27.53 -23.97
N PRO A 9 -23.52 27.27 -24.59
CA PRO A 9 -22.75 26.06 -24.34
C PRO A 9 -22.31 26.01 -22.88
N THR A 10 -22.65 24.93 -22.20
CA THR A 10 -22.21 24.62 -20.85
C THR A 10 -20.72 24.28 -20.88
N HIS A 11 -19.88 25.24 -20.52
CA HIS A 11 -18.49 24.93 -20.17
C HIS A 11 -18.51 24.10 -18.88
N SER A 12 -18.34 22.78 -19.03
CA SER A 12 -18.03 21.93 -17.89
C SER A 12 -16.68 22.40 -17.32
N PRO A 13 -16.58 22.71 -16.02
CA PRO A 13 -15.30 23.12 -15.45
C PRO A 13 -14.31 21.98 -15.64
N ALA A 14 -13.12 22.29 -16.17
CA ALA A 14 -12.03 21.34 -16.24
C ALA A 14 -11.77 20.80 -14.82
N GLY A 15 -11.70 19.48 -14.69
CA GLY A 15 -11.42 18.83 -13.40
C GLY A 15 -10.09 19.31 -12.80
N PRO A 16 -9.85 19.02 -11.51
CA PRO A 16 -8.56 19.32 -10.90
C PRO A 16 -7.42 18.67 -11.71
N PRO A 17 -6.24 19.31 -11.76
CA PRO A 17 -5.10 18.74 -12.46
C PRO A 17 -4.73 17.36 -11.88
N PRO A 18 -4.14 16.46 -12.70
CA PRO A 18 -3.65 15.18 -12.22
C PRO A 18 -2.70 15.34 -11.02
N PHE A 19 -2.76 14.39 -10.09
CA PHE A 19 -1.82 14.33 -8.97
C PHE A 19 -0.39 14.18 -9.48
N ASP A 20 0.51 15.03 -9.00
CA ASP A 20 1.94 15.01 -9.32
C ASP A 20 2.74 14.89 -8.02
N PRO A 21 3.33 13.70 -7.74
CA PRO A 21 4.01 13.46 -6.47
C PRO A 21 5.34 14.22 -6.33
N SER A 22 5.83 14.86 -7.39
CA SER A 22 7.07 15.66 -7.35
C SER A 22 6.84 17.09 -6.87
N ARG A 23 5.59 17.57 -6.86
CA ARG A 23 5.27 18.96 -6.58
C ARG A 23 5.01 19.20 -5.10
N PRO A 24 5.49 20.33 -4.54
CA PRO A 24 5.11 20.76 -3.21
C PRO A 24 3.58 20.90 -3.07
N ALA A 25 3.02 20.24 -2.05
CA ALA A 25 1.60 20.24 -1.72
C ALA A 25 1.39 19.90 -0.24
N VAL A 26 0.13 19.89 0.22
CA VAL A 26 -0.19 19.30 1.53
C VAL A 26 0.22 17.81 1.50
N PRO A 27 1.04 17.32 2.46
CA PRO A 27 1.51 15.94 2.43
C PRO A 27 0.38 14.92 2.47
N VAL A 28 0.43 13.96 1.55
CA VAL A 28 -0.54 12.85 1.46
C VAL A 28 0.18 11.52 1.33
N SER A 29 -0.42 10.47 1.87
CA SER A 29 -0.15 9.08 1.53
C SER A 29 -0.88 8.72 0.24
N TYR A 30 -0.24 7.92 -0.58
CA TYR A 30 -0.78 7.50 -1.88
C TYR A 30 -0.13 6.17 -2.30
N PRO A 31 -0.82 5.38 -3.13
CA PRO A 31 -0.35 4.08 -3.60
C PRO A 31 0.65 4.20 -4.75
N ILE A 32 1.28 3.08 -5.12
CA ILE A 32 1.99 2.93 -6.41
C ILE A 32 1.09 2.11 -7.33
N LYS A 33 0.82 2.61 -8.54
CA LYS A 33 -0.21 2.03 -9.41
C LYS A 33 0.37 1.13 -10.50
N THR A 34 1.63 1.33 -10.87
CA THR A 34 2.26 0.57 -11.95
C THR A 34 3.58 -0.07 -11.54
N LEU A 35 3.92 -1.20 -12.17
CA LEU A 35 5.24 -1.80 -11.99
C LEU A 35 6.38 -0.91 -12.49
N ALA A 36 6.13 -0.01 -13.45
CA ALA A 36 7.15 0.93 -13.92
C ALA A 36 7.53 1.94 -12.81
N GLU A 37 6.54 2.47 -12.10
CA GLU A 37 6.77 3.33 -10.93
C GLU A 37 7.53 2.56 -9.83
N LEU A 38 7.10 1.34 -9.51
CA LEU A 38 7.77 0.50 -8.51
C LEU A 38 9.22 0.18 -8.89
N GLU A 39 9.46 -0.22 -10.14
CA GLU A 39 10.78 -0.55 -10.68
C GLU A 39 11.72 0.67 -10.62
N SER A 40 11.21 1.84 -11.01
CA SER A 40 11.96 3.09 -11.09
C SER A 40 12.36 3.68 -9.73
N ARG A 41 11.75 3.22 -8.63
CA ARG A 41 11.88 3.82 -7.28
C ARG A 41 11.42 5.28 -7.20
N SER A 42 10.59 5.75 -8.13
CA SER A 42 10.14 7.16 -8.18
C SER A 42 9.41 7.63 -6.92
N TYR A 43 8.82 6.70 -6.14
CA TYR A 43 8.21 7.04 -4.85
C TYR A 43 9.21 7.71 -3.89
N PHE A 44 10.47 7.27 -3.87
CA PHE A 44 11.50 7.82 -2.99
C PHE A 44 11.90 9.26 -3.35
N ASP A 45 11.69 9.66 -4.61
CA ASP A 45 11.98 11.00 -5.12
C ASP A 45 10.77 11.95 -4.95
N SER A 46 9.64 11.46 -4.43
CA SER A 46 8.45 12.26 -4.20
C SER A 46 8.66 13.31 -3.11
N PHE A 47 8.07 14.49 -3.31
CA PHE A 47 7.91 15.51 -2.28
C PHE A 47 7.23 14.96 -1.00
N HIS A 48 6.33 14.00 -1.15
CA HIS A 48 5.54 13.45 -0.06
C HIS A 48 6.26 12.36 0.74
N PHE A 49 7.28 11.71 0.18
CA PHE A 49 7.97 10.57 0.81
C PHE A 49 8.47 10.85 2.23
N PRO A 50 9.17 11.97 2.53
CA PRO A 50 9.65 12.23 3.88
C PRO A 50 8.55 12.27 4.94
N PHE A 51 7.34 12.68 4.55
CA PHE A 51 6.19 12.79 5.44
C PHE A 51 5.47 11.45 5.63
N ASN A 52 5.55 10.53 4.66
CA ASN A 52 4.93 9.20 4.75
C ASN A 52 5.71 8.21 5.63
N LYS A 53 6.88 8.59 6.15
CA LYS A 53 7.64 7.76 7.08
C LYS A 53 6.96 7.73 8.45
N SER A 54 6.68 6.52 8.94
CA SER A 54 6.24 6.34 10.34
C SER A 54 7.35 6.80 11.31
N SER A 55 6.93 7.33 12.45
CA SER A 55 7.81 7.89 13.49
C SER A 55 7.73 7.13 14.81
N VAL A 56 6.79 6.20 14.94
CA VAL A 56 6.62 5.37 16.13
C VAL A 56 7.12 3.96 15.81
N ALA A 57 8.13 3.50 16.55
CA ALA A 57 8.59 2.12 16.46
C ALA A 57 7.60 1.15 17.11
N LEU A 58 7.51 -0.08 16.58
CA LEU A 58 6.67 -1.13 17.14
C LEU A 58 7.05 -1.43 18.60
N ARG A 59 6.08 -1.29 19.50
CA ARG A 59 6.27 -1.48 20.95
C ARG A 59 6.36 -2.97 21.31
N ASN A 60 7.28 -3.32 22.21
CA ASN A 60 7.33 -4.60 22.94
C ASN A 60 7.55 -5.91 22.15
N GLY A 61 8.08 -5.88 20.93
CA GLY A 61 8.73 -7.08 20.38
C GLY A 61 8.67 -7.21 18.86
N ARG A 62 9.75 -7.74 18.30
CA ARG A 62 9.82 -8.15 16.89
C ARG A 62 8.92 -9.35 16.61
N CYS A 63 8.63 -10.18 17.61
CA CYS A 63 7.88 -11.42 17.47
C CYS A 63 6.47 -11.27 18.07
N LEU A 64 5.48 -11.81 17.36
CA LEU A 64 4.12 -11.91 17.89
C LEU A 64 4.04 -13.03 18.94
N ALA A 65 3.09 -12.92 19.86
CA ALA A 65 2.90 -13.91 20.91
C ALA A 65 2.54 -15.30 20.34
N ASP A 66 3.00 -16.35 21.01
CA ASP A 66 2.70 -17.74 20.66
C ASP A 66 1.30 -18.14 21.15
N ARG A 67 0.29 -17.62 20.44
CA ARG A 67 -1.15 -17.87 20.66
C ARG A 67 -1.91 -17.72 19.34
N PRO A 68 -3.20 -18.10 19.26
CA PRO A 68 -4.05 -17.69 18.15
C PRO A 68 -3.99 -16.16 17.96
N ARG A 69 -3.84 -15.73 16.70
CA ARG A 69 -3.65 -14.34 16.32
C ARG A 69 -4.85 -13.83 15.55
N MET A 70 -5.21 -12.56 15.75
CA MET A 70 -6.24 -11.88 14.99
C MET A 70 -5.60 -10.92 13.99
N LEU A 71 -5.92 -11.13 12.72
CA LEU A 71 -5.61 -10.21 11.64
C LEU A 71 -6.88 -9.45 11.26
N VAL A 72 -6.78 -8.13 11.12
CA VAL A 72 -7.85 -7.27 10.61
C VAL A 72 -7.40 -6.71 9.28
N CYS A 73 -8.19 -6.94 8.23
CA CYS A 73 -7.98 -6.35 6.92
C CYS A 73 -8.89 -5.13 6.74
N HIS A 74 -8.29 -3.96 6.62
CA HIS A 74 -8.98 -2.69 6.44
C HIS A 74 -9.09 -2.34 4.97
N ASP A 75 -10.18 -2.78 4.37
CA ASP A 75 -10.60 -2.44 3.00
C ASP A 75 -11.76 -1.44 3.07
N MET A 76 -11.43 -0.18 3.39
CA MET A 76 -12.44 0.87 3.56
C MET A 76 -12.53 1.73 2.31
N ALA A 77 -13.59 1.52 1.53
CA ALA A 77 -13.97 2.39 0.40
C ALA A 77 -12.83 2.69 -0.58
N GLY A 78 -11.97 1.70 -0.87
CA GLY A 78 -10.82 1.83 -1.77
C GLY A 78 -9.56 2.46 -1.15
N GLY A 79 -9.58 2.79 0.14
CA GLY A 79 -8.44 3.36 0.87
C GLY A 79 -8.13 4.82 0.49
N TYR A 80 -7.22 5.43 1.25
CA TYR A 80 -6.69 6.79 1.05
C TYR A 80 -7.79 7.85 0.98
N THR A 81 -8.72 7.76 1.92
CA THR A 81 -9.86 8.67 2.07
C THR A 81 -9.45 9.86 2.94
N ASP A 82 -9.94 9.95 4.18
CA ASP A 82 -9.49 10.92 5.18
C ASP A 82 -8.12 10.55 5.76
N ASP A 83 -7.77 9.27 5.73
CA ASP A 83 -6.54 8.71 6.27
C ASP A 83 -5.30 8.94 5.39
N LYS A 84 -5.47 9.41 4.15
CA LYS A 84 -4.33 9.85 3.32
C LYS A 84 -3.62 11.07 3.90
N TRP A 85 -4.32 11.90 4.67
CA TRP A 85 -3.73 13.12 5.22
C TRP A 85 -2.79 12.75 6.36
N VAL A 86 -1.49 12.90 6.12
CA VAL A 86 -0.42 12.41 7.02
C VAL A 86 -0.55 12.94 8.45
N GLN A 87 -1.09 14.15 8.63
CA GLN A 87 -1.27 14.81 9.93
C GLN A 87 -2.75 14.87 10.37
N GLY A 88 -3.60 14.01 9.78
CA GLY A 88 -5.03 14.02 9.99
C GLY A 88 -5.76 15.11 9.21
N GLY A 89 -7.09 15.06 9.27
CA GLY A 89 -7.99 16.04 8.65
C GLY A 89 -8.96 16.63 9.66
N SER A 90 -9.93 17.41 9.17
CA SER A 90 -10.96 18.04 9.99
C SER A 90 -12.28 17.27 10.05
N ASN A 91 -12.37 16.09 9.43
CA ASN A 91 -13.58 15.27 9.42
C ASN A 91 -13.73 14.50 10.76
N PRO A 92 -14.72 14.84 11.62
CA PRO A 92 -14.92 14.14 12.88
C PRO A 92 -15.47 12.71 12.70
N GLU A 93 -16.06 12.41 11.55
CA GLU A 93 -16.63 11.10 11.20
C GLU A 93 -15.61 10.20 10.49
N ALA A 94 -14.35 10.63 10.39
CA ALA A 94 -13.29 9.82 9.81
C ALA A 94 -13.16 8.49 10.56
N TYR A 95 -12.99 7.40 9.82
CA TYR A 95 -12.89 6.06 10.41
C TYR A 95 -11.69 5.98 11.36
N ALA A 96 -11.93 5.51 12.58
CA ALA A 96 -10.92 5.38 13.61
C ALA A 96 -11.02 4.03 14.33
N ILE A 97 -9.86 3.42 14.60
CA ILE A 97 -9.76 2.19 15.38
C ILE A 97 -9.29 2.53 16.79
N TRP A 98 -10.06 2.09 17.78
CA TRP A 98 -9.74 2.25 19.21
C TRP A 98 -9.37 0.92 19.87
N HIS A 99 -9.83 -0.20 19.32
CA HIS A 99 -9.71 -1.54 19.89
C HIS A 99 -8.45 -2.27 19.42
N TRP A 100 -7.32 -1.57 19.31
CA TRP A 100 -6.04 -2.15 18.87
C TRP A 100 -5.61 -3.37 19.68
N TYR A 101 -5.97 -3.41 20.97
CA TYR A 101 -5.65 -4.52 21.87
C TYR A 101 -6.33 -5.86 21.51
N LEU A 102 -7.30 -5.86 20.58
CA LEU A 102 -7.98 -7.06 20.11
C LEU A 102 -7.31 -7.69 18.87
N MET A 103 -6.36 -7.01 18.25
CA MET A 103 -5.70 -7.47 17.02
C MET A 103 -4.18 -7.58 17.19
N ASP A 104 -3.59 -8.44 16.39
CA ASP A 104 -2.13 -8.66 16.34
C ASP A 104 -1.53 -8.08 15.07
N VAL A 105 -2.31 -8.10 13.98
CA VAL A 105 -1.91 -7.64 12.65
C VAL A 105 -3.04 -6.82 12.04
N PHE A 106 -2.68 -5.66 11.51
CA PHE A 106 -3.55 -4.79 10.76
C PHE A 106 -3.03 -4.73 9.31
N VAL A 107 -3.87 -5.03 8.34
CA VAL A 107 -3.55 -4.88 6.92
C VAL A 107 -4.27 -3.64 6.41
N TYR A 108 -3.52 -2.69 5.87
CA TYR A 108 -4.09 -1.55 5.16
C TYR A 108 -4.26 -1.93 3.69
N PHE A 109 -5.52 -2.04 3.25
CA PHE A 109 -5.86 -2.62 1.96
C PHE A 109 -6.44 -1.56 1.01
N SER A 110 -6.01 -1.62 -0.25
CA SER A 110 -6.68 -0.97 -1.38
C SER A 110 -6.58 -1.86 -2.61
N HIS A 111 -7.23 -1.42 -3.68
CA HIS A 111 -7.23 -2.06 -4.99
C HIS A 111 -6.15 -1.48 -5.94
N ASP A 112 -5.13 -0.82 -5.38
CA ASP A 112 -3.97 -0.36 -6.16
C ASP A 112 -2.85 -1.40 -6.07
N LEU A 113 -2.08 -1.56 -7.15
CA LEU A 113 -1.00 -2.56 -7.27
C LEU A 113 -0.11 -2.65 -6.01
N VAL A 114 0.31 -1.51 -5.46
CA VAL A 114 1.03 -1.44 -4.18
C VAL A 114 0.33 -0.46 -3.25
N THR A 115 -0.30 -0.99 -2.21
CA THR A 115 -0.88 -0.21 -1.12
C THR A 115 0.14 -0.01 -0.01
N LEU A 116 0.50 1.26 0.24
CA LEU A 116 1.39 1.69 1.30
C LEU A 116 0.57 2.21 2.49
N PRO A 117 0.72 1.65 3.70
CA PRO A 117 -0.01 2.12 4.86
C PRO A 117 0.31 3.59 5.19
N PRO A 118 -0.70 4.48 5.31
CA PRO A 118 -0.49 5.82 5.81
C PRO A 118 0.18 5.81 7.20
N PRO A 119 1.09 6.76 7.50
CA PRO A 119 1.83 6.76 8.75
C PRO A 119 0.92 6.94 9.96
N CYS A 120 -0.27 7.52 9.82
CA CYS A 120 -1.24 7.61 10.92
C CYS A 120 -1.67 6.22 11.42
N TRP A 121 -1.89 5.26 10.51
CA TRP A 121 -2.22 3.88 10.83
C TRP A 121 -1.03 3.15 11.46
N THR A 122 0.14 3.20 10.82
CA THR A 122 1.37 2.58 11.32
C THR A 122 1.74 3.09 12.72
N ASN A 123 1.71 4.41 12.91
CA ASN A 123 2.06 5.02 14.19
C ASN A 123 1.09 4.62 15.31
N ALA A 124 -0.22 4.61 15.02
CA ALA A 124 -1.23 4.22 16.00
C ALA A 124 -1.07 2.74 16.37
N ALA A 125 -1.04 1.84 15.38
CA ALA A 125 -0.89 0.41 15.58
C ALA A 125 0.39 0.07 16.37
N HIS A 126 1.54 0.66 16.00
CA HIS A 126 2.82 0.43 16.66
C HIS A 126 2.82 0.83 18.13
N LYS A 127 2.15 1.95 18.48
CA LYS A 127 1.97 2.38 19.88
C LYS A 127 1.25 1.33 20.73
N HIS A 128 0.39 0.54 20.09
CA HIS A 128 -0.38 -0.54 20.68
C HIS A 128 0.23 -1.94 20.49
N GLY A 129 1.42 -2.05 19.88
CA GLY A 129 2.10 -3.33 19.65
C GLY A 129 1.50 -4.17 18.52
N VAL A 130 0.72 -3.55 17.63
CA VAL A 130 0.09 -4.18 16.47
C VAL A 130 0.98 -3.98 15.25
N LYS A 131 1.20 -5.05 14.48
CA LYS A 131 1.95 -4.98 13.22
C LYS A 131 1.09 -4.44 12.09
N VAL A 132 1.69 -3.67 11.19
CA VAL A 132 1.00 -3.12 10.02
C VAL A 132 1.58 -3.66 8.73
N LEU A 133 0.72 -4.22 7.89
CA LEU A 133 1.09 -4.68 6.54
C LEU A 133 0.48 -3.78 5.48
N GLY A 134 1.24 -3.52 4.43
CA GLY A 134 0.70 -3.04 3.16
C GLY A 134 0.12 -4.21 2.35
N THR A 135 -0.45 -3.89 1.19
CA THR A 135 -0.97 -4.88 0.25
C THR A 135 -0.23 -4.79 -1.07
N PHE A 136 0.16 -5.93 -1.63
CA PHE A 136 0.54 -6.06 -3.03
C PHE A 136 -0.51 -6.92 -3.73
N ILE A 137 -1.22 -6.34 -4.70
CA ILE A 137 -2.36 -6.99 -5.35
C ILE A 137 -2.17 -7.04 -6.86
N THR A 138 -2.56 -8.16 -7.46
CA THR A 138 -2.75 -8.25 -8.91
C THR A 138 -4.16 -8.80 -9.15
N GLU A 139 -5.03 -8.01 -9.75
CA GLU A 139 -6.41 -8.36 -10.02
C GLU A 139 -6.84 -7.91 -11.42
N TRP A 140 -7.87 -8.56 -11.97
CA TRP A 140 -8.43 -8.26 -13.29
C TRP A 140 -7.41 -8.42 -14.44
N ASP A 141 -7.74 -7.86 -15.61
CA ASP A 141 -6.87 -7.95 -16.79
C ASP A 141 -5.58 -7.16 -16.64
N GLU A 142 -5.61 -6.02 -15.95
CA GLU A 142 -4.41 -5.24 -15.66
C GLU A 142 -3.44 -6.00 -14.75
N GLY A 143 -3.97 -6.63 -13.69
CA GLY A 143 -3.18 -7.48 -12.80
C GLY A 143 -2.51 -8.64 -13.54
N ARG A 144 -3.13 -9.20 -14.57
CA ARG A 144 -2.53 -10.26 -15.40
C ARG A 144 -1.30 -9.75 -16.15
N VAL A 145 -1.36 -8.53 -16.68
CA VAL A 145 -0.22 -7.88 -17.34
C VAL A 145 0.91 -7.65 -16.34
N HIS A 146 0.58 -7.12 -15.15
CA HIS A 146 1.56 -6.92 -14.08
C HIS A 146 2.20 -8.23 -13.63
N ALA A 147 1.40 -9.26 -13.36
CA ALA A 147 1.91 -10.57 -12.95
C ALA A 147 2.81 -11.21 -14.02
N ASN A 148 2.47 -11.08 -15.30
CA ASN A 148 3.31 -11.59 -16.39
C ASN A 148 4.67 -10.88 -16.48
N LYS A 149 4.71 -9.56 -16.25
CA LYS A 149 5.96 -8.79 -16.22
C LYS A 149 6.80 -9.12 -14.99
N LEU A 150 6.18 -9.14 -13.80
CA LEU A 150 6.84 -9.46 -12.54
C LEU A 150 7.42 -10.87 -12.58
N LEU A 151 6.64 -11.84 -13.05
CA LEU A 151 7.02 -13.26 -13.14
C LEU A 151 7.69 -13.60 -14.48
N ALA A 152 8.26 -12.64 -15.20
CA ALA A 152 8.94 -12.90 -16.47
C ALA A 152 10.17 -13.79 -16.29
N THR A 153 10.99 -13.50 -15.27
CA THR A 153 12.18 -14.26 -14.89
C THR A 153 12.35 -14.25 -13.37
N LYS A 154 13.26 -15.07 -12.84
CA LYS A 154 13.61 -15.04 -11.41
C LYS A 154 14.23 -13.72 -11.00
N GLU A 155 15.02 -13.11 -11.88
CA GLU A 155 15.67 -11.82 -11.66
C GLU A 155 14.64 -10.69 -11.56
N SER A 156 13.64 -10.69 -12.46
CA SER A 156 12.51 -9.76 -12.41
C SER A 156 11.75 -9.90 -11.08
N ALA A 157 11.38 -11.12 -10.72
CA ALA A 157 10.69 -11.43 -9.46
C ALA A 157 11.48 -10.94 -8.24
N ARG A 158 12.78 -11.23 -8.17
CA ARG A 158 13.65 -10.80 -7.07
C ARG A 158 13.75 -9.28 -6.99
N MET A 159 13.88 -8.59 -8.13
CA MET A 159 13.93 -7.12 -8.16
C MET A 159 12.65 -6.51 -7.56
N TYR A 160 11.46 -6.96 -7.98
CA TYR A 160 10.22 -6.43 -7.41
C TYR A 160 10.06 -6.76 -5.92
N ALA A 161 10.47 -7.96 -5.49
CA ALA A 161 10.50 -8.31 -4.06
C ALA A 161 11.44 -7.38 -3.26
N GLU A 162 12.60 -7.03 -3.81
CA GLU A 162 13.52 -6.07 -3.20
C GLU A 162 12.92 -4.66 -3.11
N ARG A 163 12.23 -4.19 -4.17
CA ARG A 163 11.53 -2.89 -4.15
C ARG A 163 10.45 -2.82 -3.06
N LEU A 164 9.64 -3.87 -2.92
CA LEU A 164 8.65 -3.97 -1.85
C LEU A 164 9.31 -3.99 -0.46
N THR A 165 10.46 -4.66 -0.33
CA THR A 165 11.22 -4.67 0.93
C THR A 165 11.77 -3.29 1.28
N GLU A 166 12.32 -2.58 0.29
CA GLU A 166 12.86 -1.23 0.44
C GLU A 166 11.77 -0.26 0.92
N LEU A 167 10.56 -0.35 0.36
CA LEU A 167 9.41 0.48 0.76
C LEU A 167 8.99 0.21 2.20
N ALA A 168 8.84 -1.06 2.59
CA ALA A 168 8.46 -1.43 3.96
C ALA A 168 9.48 -0.94 4.99
N SER A 169 10.77 -1.15 4.72
CA SER A 169 11.86 -0.69 5.58
C SER A 169 11.93 0.83 5.68
N ALA A 170 11.80 1.54 4.56
CA ALA A 170 11.93 2.99 4.53
C ALA A 170 10.74 3.73 5.15
N LEU A 171 9.52 3.22 4.96
CA LEU A 171 8.30 3.80 5.51
C LEU A 171 8.00 3.30 6.93
N GLY A 172 8.64 2.19 7.32
CA GLY A 172 8.62 1.66 8.69
C GLY A 172 7.38 0.85 9.03
N PHE A 173 6.84 0.08 8.07
CA PHE A 173 5.77 -0.90 8.33
C PHE A 173 6.30 -2.34 8.22
N ASP A 174 5.52 -3.31 8.68
CA ASP A 174 6.01 -4.63 9.07
C ASP A 174 5.85 -5.72 8.00
N GLY A 175 5.54 -5.35 6.75
CA GLY A 175 5.51 -6.27 5.62
C GLY A 175 4.22 -6.22 4.81
N TRP A 176 3.82 -7.37 4.27
CA TRP A 176 2.92 -7.42 3.11
C TRP A 176 1.88 -8.53 3.21
N LEU A 177 0.64 -8.19 2.87
CA LEU A 177 -0.34 -9.13 2.33
C LEU A 177 -0.15 -9.21 0.81
N LEU A 178 0.02 -10.41 0.27
CA LEU A 178 0.09 -10.69 -1.15
C LEU A 178 -1.26 -11.23 -1.60
N ASN A 179 -1.95 -10.50 -2.48
CA ASN A 179 -3.23 -10.93 -3.02
C ASN A 179 -3.16 -11.07 -4.55
N MET A 180 -2.86 -12.28 -5.05
CA MET A 180 -2.76 -12.51 -6.49
C MET A 180 -4.04 -13.16 -7.04
N GLU A 181 -5.00 -12.33 -7.43
CA GLU A 181 -6.31 -12.73 -7.97
C GLU A 181 -6.32 -12.81 -9.52
N VAL A 182 -5.29 -13.45 -10.09
CA VAL A 182 -5.16 -13.61 -11.54
C VAL A 182 -4.90 -15.06 -11.91
N LYS A 183 -5.42 -15.45 -13.08
CA LYS A 183 -5.03 -16.73 -13.69
C LYS A 183 -3.57 -16.62 -14.15
N LEU A 184 -2.75 -17.55 -13.67
CA LEU A 184 -1.34 -17.69 -14.04
C LEU A 184 -1.14 -18.98 -14.83
N ASP A 185 -0.26 -18.91 -15.82
CA ASP A 185 0.24 -20.10 -16.50
C ASP A 185 1.08 -20.94 -15.53
N VAL A 186 0.99 -22.28 -15.63
CA VAL A 186 1.62 -23.22 -14.69
C VAL A 186 3.15 -23.02 -14.65
N GLU A 187 3.74 -22.62 -15.76
CA GLU A 187 5.15 -22.32 -15.95
C GLU A 187 5.63 -21.14 -15.09
N LYS A 188 4.70 -20.26 -14.65
CA LYS A 188 5.01 -19.12 -13.78
C LYS A 188 5.07 -19.49 -12.29
N ILE A 189 4.50 -20.63 -11.87
CA ILE A 189 4.42 -21.04 -10.46
C ILE A 189 5.80 -21.14 -9.79
N PRO A 190 6.86 -21.70 -10.42
CA PRO A 190 8.18 -21.72 -9.82
C PRO A 190 8.77 -20.32 -9.60
N ILE A 191 8.48 -19.38 -10.50
CA ILE A 191 8.94 -17.99 -10.40
C ILE A 191 8.15 -17.24 -9.33
N LEU A 192 6.85 -17.54 -9.18
CA LEU A 192 6.03 -17.02 -8.09
C LEU A 192 6.54 -17.49 -6.73
N THR A 193 6.87 -18.78 -6.62
CA THR A 193 7.48 -19.33 -5.39
C THR A 193 8.80 -18.63 -5.08
N GLU A 194 9.62 -18.35 -6.10
CA GLU A 194 10.85 -17.56 -5.96
C GLU A 194 10.56 -16.13 -5.47
N PHE A 195 9.56 -15.45 -6.04
CA PHE A 195 9.13 -14.10 -5.61
C PHE A 195 8.77 -14.07 -4.13
N VAL A 196 7.85 -14.95 -3.70
CA VAL A 196 7.38 -15.01 -2.31
C VAL A 196 8.51 -15.39 -1.36
N SER A 197 9.33 -16.38 -1.73
CA SER A 197 10.47 -16.81 -0.90
C SER A 197 11.53 -15.72 -0.77
N HIS A 198 11.85 -15.01 -1.86
CA HIS A 198 12.85 -13.94 -1.83
C HIS A 198 12.34 -12.75 -1.03
N LEU A 199 11.09 -12.32 -1.26
CA LEU A 199 10.45 -11.25 -0.50
C LEU A 199 10.44 -11.58 1.00
N THR A 200 10.04 -12.79 1.37
CA THR A 200 10.04 -13.23 2.78
C THR A 200 11.43 -13.14 3.39
N LYS A 201 12.46 -13.59 2.66
CA LYS A 201 13.85 -13.57 3.12
C LYS A 201 14.38 -12.14 3.27
N THR A 202 14.16 -11.27 2.29
CA THR A 202 14.66 -9.88 2.32
C THR A 202 13.92 -9.06 3.35
N MET A 203 12.61 -9.25 3.50
CA MET A 203 11.80 -8.67 4.57
C MET A 203 12.34 -9.03 5.95
N HIS A 204 12.55 -10.32 6.25
CA HIS A 204 13.11 -10.72 7.54
C HIS A 204 14.53 -10.16 7.80
N ALA A 205 15.33 -9.96 6.74
CA ALA A 205 16.66 -9.41 6.86
C ALA A 205 16.66 -7.91 7.17
N LEU A 206 15.82 -7.11 6.50
CA LEU A 206 15.78 -5.65 6.65
C LEU A 206 14.79 -5.16 7.71
N VAL A 207 13.72 -5.90 7.96
CA VAL A 207 12.68 -5.60 8.94
C VAL A 207 12.49 -6.82 9.84
N PRO A 208 13.35 -7.02 10.86
CA PRO A 208 13.30 -8.20 11.71
C PRO A 208 11.95 -8.40 12.37
N GLY A 209 11.35 -9.57 12.13
CA GLY A 209 10.01 -9.90 12.60
C GLY A 209 8.90 -9.52 11.64
N SER A 210 9.18 -8.99 10.46
CA SER A 210 8.18 -8.73 9.42
C SER A 210 7.31 -9.95 9.10
N LEU A 211 6.16 -9.71 8.48
CA LEU A 211 5.28 -10.75 7.96
C LEU A 211 5.10 -10.60 6.45
N VAL A 212 5.16 -11.73 5.75
CA VAL A 212 4.69 -11.84 4.36
C VAL A 212 3.60 -12.89 4.39
N ILE A 213 2.37 -12.46 4.16
CA ILE A 213 1.16 -13.29 4.21
C ILE A 213 0.61 -13.39 2.81
N TRP A 214 0.12 -14.58 2.45
CA TRP A 214 -0.61 -14.85 1.24
C TRP A 214 -2.06 -15.17 1.61
#